data_AF-A0A2N5I6J8-F1
#
_entry.id   AF-A0A2N5I6J8-F1
#
_cell.length_a   1.000
_cell.length_b   1.000
_cell.length_c   1.000
_cell.angle_alpha   90.00
_cell.angle_beta   90.00
_cell.angle_gamma   90.00
#
_symmetry.space_group_name_H-M   'P 1'
#
loop_
_entity.id
_entity.type
_entity.pdbx_description
1 polymer ?
#
loop_
_entity_poly.entity_id
_entity_poly.type
_entity_poly.pdbx_seq_one_letter_code
_entity_poly.pdbx_strand_id
1 'polypeptide(L)' 'MDSQIIMEFQNKGIKIEKTKSRHEVFSNLFRSNPSLLGFQANSLTERLNDLKGVDVKLTEF' A
#
# COMPACT_ATOMS: atom_id res chain seq x y z
N MET A 1 21.12 -7.33 -11.44
CA MET A 1 21.81 -7.62 -10.16
C MET A 1 20.75 -8.13 -9.22
N ASP A 2 20.75 -9.43 -8.92
CA ASP A 2 19.72 -10.01 -8.06
C ASP A 2 19.99 -9.62 -6.61
N SER A 3 18.92 -9.37 -5.85
CA SER A 3 19.03 -9.04 -4.43
C SER A 3 19.64 -10.22 -3.68
N GLN A 4 20.59 -9.96 -2.78
CA GLN A 4 21.22 -10.99 -1.93
C GLN A 4 20.17 -11.82 -1.17
N ILE A 5 19.05 -11.21 -0.80
CA ILE A 5 17.91 -11.87 -0.15
C ILE A 5 17.23 -12.89 -1.08
N ILE A 6 17.07 -12.56 -2.37
CA ILE A 6 16.46 -13.47 -3.35
C ILE A 6 17.33 -14.73 -3.50
N MET A 7 18.64 -14.56 -3.58
CA MET A 7 19.60 -15.67 -3.65
C MET A 7 19.54 -16.55 -2.39
N GLU A 8 19.45 -15.96 -1.20
CA GLU A 8 19.36 -16.73 0.06
C GLU A 8 18.12 -17.63 0.08
N PHE A 9 16.95 -17.12 -0.34
CA PHE A 9 15.73 -17.91 -0.40
C PHE A 9 15.78 -19.01 -1.46
N GLN A 10 16.34 -18.73 -2.64
CA GLN A 10 16.53 -19.74 -3.68
C GLN A 10 17.44 -20.89 -3.21
N ASN A 11 18.52 -20.58 -2.49
CA ASN A 11 19.42 -21.59 -1.92
C ASN A 11 18.75 -22.47 -0.85
N LYS A 12 17.66 -21.99 -0.23
CA LYS A 12 16.81 -22.76 0.69
C LYS A 12 15.72 -23.59 -0.02
N GLY A 13 15.73 -23.63 -1.36
CA GLY A 13 14.70 -24.31 -2.16
C GLY A 13 13.37 -23.56 -2.21
N ILE A 14 13.32 -22.30 -1.78
CA ILE A 14 12.11 -21.49 -1.78
C ILE A 14 11.95 -20.82 -3.15
N LYS A 15 10.82 -21.09 -3.81
CA LYS A 15 10.48 -20.51 -5.10
C LYS A 15 10.03 -19.06 -4.91
N ILE A 16 10.75 -18.12 -5.50
CA ILE A 16 10.40 -16.70 -5.54
C ILE A 16 9.72 -16.42 -6.89
N GLU A 17 8.47 -15.96 -6.87
CA GLU A 17 7.75 -15.53 -8.07
C GLU A 17 7.59 -14.01 -8.07
N LYS A 18 7.86 -13.39 -9.23
CA LYS A 18 7.63 -11.96 -9.41
C LYS A 18 6.14 -11.73 -9.57
N THR A 19 5.55 -11.02 -8.62
CA THR A 19 4.21 -10.48 -8.77
C THR A 19 4.28 -9.07 -9.36
N LYS A 20 3.20 -8.63 -10.00
CA LYS A 20 3.07 -7.22 -10.41
C LYS A 20 3.22 -6.33 -9.18
N SER A 21 3.88 -5.19 -9.34
CA SER A 21 4.00 -4.22 -8.24
C SER A 21 2.61 -3.81 -7.78
N ARG A 22 2.42 -3.61 -6.46
CA ARG A 22 1.18 -3.01 -5.93
C ARG A 22 0.83 -1.73 -6.70
N HIS A 23 1.82 -0.87 -6.94
CA HIS A 23 1.62 0.36 -7.70
C HIS A 23 1.12 0.11 -9.13
N GLU A 24 1.65 -0.90 -9.82
CA GLU A 24 1.22 -1.27 -11.17
C GLU A 24 -0.21 -1.82 -11.16
N VAL A 25 -0.54 -2.69 -10.21
CA VAL A 25 -1.89 -3.24 -10.04
C VAL A 25 -2.90 -2.13 -9.77
N PHE A 26 -2.61 -1.24 -8.82
CA PHE A 26 -3.48 -0.11 -8.50
C PHE A 26 -3.63 0.86 -9.68
N SER A 27 -2.52 1.21 -10.34
CA SER A 27 -2.56 2.12 -11.49
C SER A 27 -3.42 1.55 -12.62
N ASN A 28 -3.28 0.27 -12.93
CA ASN A 28 -4.10 -0.37 -13.96
C ASN A 28 -5.57 -0.45 -13.54
N LEU A 29 -5.84 -0.81 -12.29
CA LEU A 29 -7.20 -0.89 -11.75
C LEU A 29 -7.92 0.46 -11.83
N PHE A 30 -7.29 1.54 -11.35
CA PHE A 30 -7.90 2.87 -11.36
C PHE A 30 -7.99 3.48 -12.75
N ARG A 31 -7.05 3.18 -13.66
CA ARG A 31 -7.20 3.54 -15.07
C ARG A 31 -8.40 2.83 -15.71
N SER A 32 -8.59 1.55 -15.42
CA SER A 32 -9.69 0.76 -15.97
C SER A 32 -11.05 1.08 -15.35
N ASN A 33 -11.07 1.48 -14.08
CA ASN A 33 -12.28 1.84 -13.37
C ASN A 33 -12.01 3.02 -12.41
N PRO A 34 -12.07 4.27 -12.91
CA PRO A 34 -11.79 5.47 -12.14
C PRO A 34 -12.71 5.68 -10.95
N SER A 35 -13.93 5.12 -10.98
CA SER A 35 -14.92 5.25 -9.89
C SER A 35 -14.44 4.64 -8.57
N LEU A 36 -13.49 3.70 -8.62
CA LEU A 36 -12.91 3.07 -7.43
C LEU A 36 -12.06 4.04 -6.60
N LEU A 37 -11.58 5.15 -7.17
CA LEU A 37 -10.88 6.19 -6.41
C LEU A 37 -11.82 6.90 -5.41
N GLY A 38 -13.13 6.91 -5.68
CA GLY A 38 -14.12 7.60 -4.85
C GLY A 38 -14.53 6.86 -3.57
N PHE A 39 -14.19 5.57 -3.42
CA PHE A 39 -14.74 4.72 -2.36
C PHE A 39 -14.07 4.88 -0.97
N GLN A 40 -12.92 5.57 -0.86
CA GLN A 40 -12.25 5.79 0.44
C GLN A 40 -12.31 7.23 0.96
N ALA A 41 -12.76 8.20 0.16
CA ALA A 41 -12.80 9.59 0.60
C ALA A 41 -13.79 9.81 1.75
N ASN A 42 -14.83 8.99 1.86
CA ASN A 42 -15.89 9.22 2.85
C ASN A 42 -15.54 8.63 4.22
N SER A 43 -15.09 7.37 4.29
CA SER A 43 -14.83 6.73 5.59
C SER A 43 -13.54 7.21 6.28
N LEU A 44 -12.51 7.59 5.52
CA LEU A 44 -11.30 8.21 6.10
C LEU A 44 -11.59 9.63 6.61
N THR A 45 -12.41 10.38 5.89
CA THR A 45 -12.80 11.74 6.30
C THR A 45 -13.76 11.71 7.49
N GLU A 46 -14.68 10.74 7.57
CA GLU A 46 -15.49 10.48 8.77
C GLU A 46 -14.61 10.12 9.98
N ARG A 47 -13.68 9.16 9.84
CA ARG A 47 -12.78 8.76 10.94
C ARG A 47 -11.81 9.87 11.38
N LEU A 48 -11.40 10.74 10.47
CA LEU A 48 -10.56 11.90 10.81
C LEU A 48 -11.36 13.02 11.50
N ASN A 49 -12.65 13.17 11.18
CA ASN A 49 -13.52 14.11 11.89
C ASN A 49 -13.82 13.64 13.32
N ASP A 50 -13.90 12.33 13.56
CA ASP A 50 -14.03 11.76 14.91
C ASP A 50 -12.78 12.00 15.79
N LEU A 51 -11.61 12.20 15.16
CA LEU A 51 -10.33 12.46 15.83
C LEU A 51 -10.08 13.96 16.10
N LYS A 52 -10.86 14.88 15.51
CA LYS A 52 -10.68 16.34 15.70
C LYS A 52 -10.97 16.85 17.11
N GLY A 53 -11.43 15.99 18.02
CA GLY A 53 -11.59 16.29 19.44
C GLY A 53 -10.41 15.88 20.34
N VAL A 54 -9.36 15.26 19.79
CA VAL A 54 -8.18 14.84 20.55
C VAL A 54 -6.99 15.69 20.12
N ASP A 55 -6.43 16.45 21.05
CA ASP A 55 -5.16 17.17 20.91
C ASP A 55 -4.03 16.17 20.62
N VAL A 56 -3.87 15.77 19.36
CA VAL A 56 -2.73 14.97 18.93
C VAL A 56 -1.56 15.92 18.73
N LYS A 57 -0.76 16.11 19.79
CA LYS A 57 0.58 16.66 19.66
C LYS A 57 1.38 15.77 18.72
N LEU A 58 1.68 16.29 17.54
CA LEU A 58 2.63 15.68 16.63
C LEU A 58 4.01 15.77 17.29
N THR A 59 4.48 14.68 17.88
CA THR A 59 5.88 14.56 18.26
C THR A 59 6.68 14.32 16.98
N GLU A 60 7.43 15.33 16.55
CA GLU A 60 8.42 15.21 15.49
C GLU A 60 9.53 14.24 15.97
N PHE A 61 9.87 13.26 15.13
CA PHE A 61 11.09 12.45 15.23
C PHE A 61 12.12 13.00 14.26
#